data_AF-A0A853P3M8-F1
#
_entry.id   AF-A0A853P3M8-F1
#
_cell.length_a   1.000
_cell.length_b   1.000
_cell.length_c   1.000
_cell.angle_alpha   90.00
_cell.angle_beta   90.00
_cell.angle_gamma   90.00
#
_symmetry.space_group_name_H-M   'P 1'
#
loop_
_entity.id
_entity.type
_entity.pdbx_description
1 polymer ?
#
loop_
_entity_poly.entity_id
_entity_poly.type
_entity_poly.pdbx_seq_one_letter_code
_entity_poly.pdbx_strand_id
1 'polypeptide(L)'
;MKYRVETNPFSKDRYTPEQLEMFKNRQLSKDKAEAYFTRLYNQHIARVIIANVMAEYTTTFRKSATSFEEAWEALDYQRTTEIVFRAVNGLPCSEKDTGELETYLSEVSA
;
A
#
# COMPACT_ATOMS: atom_id res chain seq x y z
N MET A 1 23.62 -15.13 -29.49
CA MET A 1 23.45 -15.64 -28.11
C MET A 1 21.96 -15.61 -27.78
N LYS A 2 21.30 -16.76 -27.67
CA LYS A 2 19.89 -16.84 -27.25
C LYS A 2 19.88 -17.02 -25.73
N TYR A 3 19.45 -16.02 -24.97
CA TYR A 3 19.18 -16.21 -23.55
C TYR A 3 17.95 -17.13 -23.44
N ARG A 4 18.17 -18.43 -23.19
CA ARG A 4 17.09 -19.28 -22.68
C ARG A 4 16.84 -18.84 -21.24
N VAL A 5 15.70 -18.20 -21.02
CA VAL A 5 15.14 -18.08 -19.68
C VAL A 5 14.55 -19.45 -19.35
N GLU A 6 15.37 -20.37 -18.81
CA GLU A 6 14.97 -21.77 -18.58
C GLU A 6 13.96 -21.96 -17.44
N THR A 7 13.59 -20.88 -16.73
CA THR A 7 12.59 -20.92 -15.67
C THR A 7 11.56 -19.82 -15.87
N ASN A 8 10.28 -20.15 -15.81
CA ASN A 8 9.20 -19.15 -15.88
C ASN A 8 9.43 -18.06 -14.82
N PRO A 9 9.53 -16.76 -15.18
CA PRO A 9 9.75 -15.66 -14.23
C PRO A 9 8.66 -15.52 -13.18
N PHE A 10 7.48 -16.10 -13.43
CA PHE A 10 6.34 -16.12 -12.53
C PHE A 10 6.16 -17.47 -11.80
N SER A 11 7.10 -18.42 -11.93
CA SER A 11 7.02 -19.68 -11.19
C SER A 11 7.23 -19.45 -9.69
N LYS A 12 6.37 -20.07 -8.89
CA LYS A 12 6.48 -20.10 -7.43
C LYS A 12 7.63 -20.99 -6.96
N ASP A 13 8.14 -21.88 -7.80
CA ASP A 13 9.24 -22.81 -7.48
C ASP A 13 10.58 -22.08 -7.25
N ARG A 14 10.63 -20.78 -7.54
CA ARG A 14 11.77 -19.90 -7.27
C ARG A 14 11.86 -19.43 -5.81
N TYR A 15 10.85 -19.70 -4.99
CA TYR A 15 10.78 -19.25 -3.60
C TYR A 15 10.94 -20.41 -2.63
N THR A 16 11.58 -20.15 -1.49
CA THR A 16 11.65 -21.13 -0.40
C THR A 16 10.27 -21.29 0.26
N PRO A 17 10.00 -22.42 0.94
CA PRO A 17 8.76 -22.61 1.70
C PRO A 17 8.49 -21.46 2.69
N GLU A 18 9.52 -20.95 3.34
CA GLU A 18 9.44 -19.84 4.29
C GLU A 18 9.02 -18.53 3.60
N GLN A 19 9.57 -18.25 2.41
CA GLN A 19 9.19 -17.07 1.62
C GLN A 19 7.73 -17.15 1.15
N LEU A 20 7.28 -18.34 0.72
CA LEU A 20 5.89 -18.56 0.33
C LEU A 20 4.94 -18.35 1.50
N GLU A 21 5.29 -18.85 2.69
CA GLU A 21 4.48 -18.67 3.90
C GLU A 21 4.44 -17.21 4.34
N MET A 22 5.57 -16.51 4.27
CA MET A 22 5.64 -15.06 4.49
C MET A 22 4.71 -14.30 3.53
N PHE A 23 4.70 -14.63 2.24
CA PHE A 23 3.82 -13.98 1.26
C PHE A 23 2.34 -14.23 1.54
N LYS A 24 1.96 -15.45 1.93
CA LYS A 24 0.58 -15.76 2.34
C LYS A 24 0.18 -14.96 3.56
N ASN A 25 1.01 -14.91 4.59
CA ASN A 25 0.72 -14.16 5.82
C ASN A 25 0.58 -12.66 5.55
N ARG A 26 1.47 -12.11 4.71
CA ARG A 26 1.38 -10.72 4.25
C ARG A 26 0.07 -10.46 3.50
N GLN A 27 -0.35 -11.37 2.62
CA GLN A 27 -1.61 -11.23 1.88
C GLN A 27 -2.82 -11.33 2.81
N LEU A 28 -2.84 -12.28 3.74
CA LEU A 28 -3.92 -12.40 4.73
C LEU A 28 -4.09 -11.15 5.59
N SER A 29 -2.96 -10.55 6.00
CA SER A 29 -2.96 -9.27 6.72
C SER A 29 -3.56 -8.14 5.87
N LYS A 30 -3.15 -8.02 4.60
CA LYS A 30 -3.75 -7.05 3.67
C LYS A 30 -5.24 -7.29 3.45
N ASP A 31 -5.69 -8.55 3.32
CA ASP A 31 -7.10 -8.89 3.11
C ASP A 31 -7.96 -8.49 4.32
N LYS A 32 -7.43 -8.66 5.55
CA LYS A 32 -8.09 -8.20 6.78
C LYS A 32 -8.21 -6.67 6.81
N ALA A 33 -7.15 -5.96 6.45
CA ALA A 33 -7.18 -4.51 6.32
C ALA A 33 -8.17 -4.05 5.23
N GLU A 34 -8.22 -4.75 4.09
CA GLU A 34 -9.16 -4.42 3.00
C GLU A 34 -10.60 -4.57 3.47
N ALA A 35 -10.90 -5.67 4.17
CA ALA A 35 -12.22 -5.88 4.75
C ALA A 35 -12.59 -4.81 5.78
N TYR A 36 -11.65 -4.37 6.62
CA TYR A 36 -11.86 -3.29 7.59
C TYR A 36 -12.17 -1.96 6.90
N PHE A 37 -11.28 -1.49 6.01
CA PHE A 37 -11.46 -0.19 5.33
C PHE A 37 -12.63 -0.19 4.34
N THR A 38 -12.97 -1.35 3.75
CA THR A 38 -14.15 -1.46 2.88
C THR A 38 -15.44 -1.17 3.65
N ARG A 39 -15.52 -1.54 4.93
CA ARG A 39 -16.68 -1.24 5.79
C ARG A 39 -16.80 0.24 6.14
N LEU A 40 -15.67 0.95 6.23
CA LEU A 40 -15.63 2.38 6.56
C LEU A 40 -15.84 3.27 5.34
N TYR A 41 -15.39 2.83 4.17
CA TYR A 41 -15.39 3.59 2.94
C TYR A 41 -16.06 2.79 1.82
N ASN A 42 -15.29 2.32 0.86
CA ASN A 42 -15.68 1.35 -0.15
C ASN A 42 -14.43 0.55 -0.57
N GLN A 43 -14.62 -0.50 -1.37
CA GLN A 43 -13.53 -1.39 -1.76
C GLN A 43 -12.41 -0.68 -2.53
N HIS A 44 -12.76 0.27 -3.41
CA HIS A 44 -11.75 1.00 -4.18
C HIS A 44 -10.85 1.83 -3.25
N ILE A 45 -11.45 2.62 -2.36
CA ILE A 45 -10.72 3.43 -1.38
C ILE A 45 -9.87 2.54 -0.45
N ALA A 46 -10.42 1.42 0.01
CA ALA A 46 -9.68 0.48 0.86
C ALA A 46 -8.40 -0.02 0.19
N ARG A 47 -8.46 -0.37 -1.10
CA ARG A 47 -7.29 -0.81 -1.87
C ARG A 47 -6.27 0.31 -2.06
N VAL A 48 -6.73 1.55 -2.29
CA VAL A 48 -5.85 2.72 -2.39
C VAL A 48 -5.10 2.96 -1.06
N ILE A 49 -5.81 2.91 0.07
CA ILE A 49 -5.20 3.04 1.40
C ILE A 49 -4.12 1.97 1.60
N ILE A 50 -4.44 0.70 1.34
CA ILE A 50 -3.49 -0.40 1.54
C ILE A 50 -2.27 -0.27 0.63
N ALA A 51 -2.48 0.06 -0.65
CA ALA A 51 -1.38 0.25 -1.59
C ALA A 51 -0.44 1.38 -1.12
N ASN A 52 -1.01 2.53 -0.73
CA ASN A 52 -0.25 3.70 -0.32
C ASN A 52 0.48 3.46 1.02
N VAL A 53 -0.11 2.80 2.00
CA VAL A 53 0.56 2.43 3.27
C VAL A 53 1.77 1.53 3.00
N MET A 54 1.58 0.48 2.19
CA MET A 54 2.67 -0.46 1.90
C MET A 54 3.78 0.18 1.06
N ALA A 55 3.43 1.08 0.14
CA ALA A 55 4.37 1.84 -0.66
C ALA A 55 5.15 2.84 0.19
N GLU A 56 4.46 3.64 1.03
CA GLU A 56 5.06 4.64 1.91
C GLU A 56 6.04 4.01 2.90
N TYR A 57 5.67 2.87 3.50
CA TYR A 57 6.59 2.08 4.33
C TYR A 57 7.82 1.65 3.53
N THR A 58 7.63 1.13 2.31
CA THR A 58 8.74 0.63 1.49
C THR A 58 9.71 1.75 1.13
N THR A 59 9.20 2.92 0.75
CA THR A 59 10.00 4.11 0.44
C THR A 59 10.74 4.61 1.67
N THR A 60 10.07 4.67 2.82
CA THR A 60 10.64 5.18 4.07
C THR A 60 11.74 4.28 4.63
N PHE A 61 11.48 2.98 4.73
CA PHE A 61 12.36 2.04 5.41
C PHE A 61 13.27 1.25 4.47
N ARG A 62 13.13 1.44 3.15
CA ARG A 62 13.90 0.74 2.10
C ARG A 62 13.83 -0.80 2.20
N LYS A 63 12.72 -1.31 2.74
CA LYS A 63 12.43 -2.75 2.90
C LYS A 63 10.94 -3.01 2.75
N SER A 64 10.57 -4.24 2.41
CA SER A 64 9.16 -4.66 2.42
C SER A 64 8.68 -4.94 3.85
N ALA A 65 7.51 -4.43 4.21
CA ALA A 65 6.81 -4.87 5.41
C ALA A 65 6.33 -6.32 5.26
N THR A 66 6.35 -7.06 6.37
CA THR A 66 5.87 -8.44 6.48
C THR A 66 4.35 -8.51 6.63
N SER A 67 3.72 -7.44 7.11
CA SER A 67 2.27 -7.30 7.28
C SER A 67 1.83 -5.85 7.03
N PHE A 68 0.52 -5.65 6.83
CA PHE A 68 -0.08 -4.32 6.82
C PHE A 68 0.02 -3.66 8.20
N GLU A 69 -0.21 -4.39 9.30
CA GLU A 69 -0.15 -3.84 10.65
C GLU A 69 1.26 -3.35 10.99
N GLU A 70 2.31 -4.08 10.61
CA GLU A 70 3.70 -3.60 10.74
C GLU A 70 3.89 -2.28 9.96
N ALA A 71 3.37 -2.21 8.73
CA ALA A 71 3.51 -1.01 7.92
C ALA A 71 2.76 0.19 8.53
N TRP A 72 1.54 -0.05 9.00
CA TRP A 72 0.68 0.96 9.60
C TRP A 72 1.27 1.52 10.89
N GLU A 73 1.73 0.66 11.81
CA GLU A 73 2.28 1.07 13.11
C GLU A 73 3.66 1.71 13.01
N ALA A 74 4.47 1.32 12.01
CA ALA A 74 5.77 1.93 11.78
C ALA A 74 5.68 3.30 11.11
N LEU A 75 4.60 3.56 10.36
CA LEU A 75 4.29 4.90 9.87
C LEU A 75 3.65 5.70 11.00
N ASP A 76 4.08 6.94 11.18
CA ASP A 76 3.48 7.80 12.20
C ASP A 76 2.00 8.12 11.88
N TYR A 77 1.29 8.61 12.91
CA TYR A 77 -0.11 8.97 12.81
C TYR A 77 -0.39 10.02 11.71
N GLN A 78 0.55 10.96 11.50
CA GLN A 78 0.39 12.00 10.50
C GLN A 78 0.37 11.41 9.09
N ARG A 79 1.32 10.54 8.77
CA ARG A 79 1.44 9.88 7.46
C ARG A 79 0.26 8.97 7.17
N THR A 80 -0.14 8.14 8.13
CA THR A 80 -1.28 7.23 7.97
C THR A 80 -2.58 8.02 7.77
N THR A 81 -2.78 9.10 8.52
CA THR A 81 -3.94 9.98 8.37
C THR A 81 -3.94 10.69 7.01
N GLU A 82 -2.79 11.19 6.55
CA GLU A 82 -2.68 11.84 5.24
C GLU A 82 -2.99 10.86 4.10
N ILE A 83 -2.50 9.61 4.18
CA ILE A 83 -2.82 8.57 3.19
C ILE A 83 -4.33 8.33 3.12
N VAL A 84 -4.99 8.20 4.28
CA VAL A 84 -6.44 7.99 4.34
C VAL A 84 -7.18 9.20 3.79
N PHE A 85 -6.80 10.40 4.22
CA PHE A 85 -7.42 11.65 3.75
C PHE A 85 -7.33 11.78 2.23
N ARG A 86 -6.14 11.57 1.65
CA ARG A 86 -5.95 11.64 0.20
C ARG A 86 -6.78 10.59 -0.53
N ALA A 87 -6.77 9.35 -0.05
CA ALA A 87 -7.54 8.26 -0.65
C ALA A 87 -9.05 8.51 -0.65
N VAL A 88 -9.59 9.04 0.46
CA VAL A 88 -11.02 9.34 0.59
C VAL A 88 -11.45 10.49 -0.31
N ASN A 89 -10.60 11.49 -0.48
CA ASN A 89 -10.91 12.69 -1.28
C ASN A 89 -10.46 12.58 -2.75
N GLY A 90 -10.02 11.40 -3.20
CA GLY A 90 -9.59 11.19 -4.58
C GLY A 90 -8.33 11.98 -4.96
N LEU A 91 -7.53 12.38 -3.99
CA LEU A 91 -6.29 13.11 -4.20
C LEU A 91 -5.13 12.16 -4.54
N PRO A 92 -4.13 12.63 -5.31
CA PRO A 92 -2.91 11.87 -5.50
C PRO A 92 -2.21 11.60 -4.16
N CYS A 93 -1.42 10.52 -4.10
CA CYS A 93 -0.50 10.31 -2.97
C CYS A 93 0.49 11.49 -2.87
N SER A 94 1.08 11.69 -1.69
CA SER A 94 1.95 12.85 -1.43
C SER A 94 3.10 12.98 -2.44
N GLU A 95 3.69 11.85 -2.86
CA GLU A 95 4.78 11.84 -3.84
C GLU A 95 4.37 12.33 -5.24
N LYS A 96 3.08 12.26 -5.57
CA LYS A 96 2.53 12.66 -6.88
C LYS A 96 1.67 13.92 -6.82
N ASP A 97 1.60 14.56 -5.66
CA ASP A 97 0.90 15.81 -5.48
C ASP A 97 1.66 16.96 -6.16
N THR A 98 0.96 17.68 -7.02
CA THR A 98 1.43 18.84 -7.78
C THR A 98 0.70 20.13 -7.40
N GLY A 99 -0.07 20.11 -6.31
CA GLY A 99 -0.88 21.22 -5.81
C GLY A 99 -2.35 20.88 -5.63
N GLU A 100 -2.75 19.63 -5.89
CA GLU A 100 -4.12 19.15 -5.73
C GLU A 100 -4.59 19.27 -4.27
N LEU A 101 -3.72 19.00 -3.29
CA LEU A 101 -4.09 19.14 -1.87
C LEU A 101 -4.38 20.60 -1.51
N GLU A 102 -3.50 21.53 -1.90
CA GLU A 102 -3.68 22.95 -1.61
C GLU A 102 -4.93 23.51 -2.28
N THR A 103 -5.16 23.12 -3.54
CA THR A 103 -6.37 23.47 -4.30
C THR A 103 -7.61 22.96 -3.57
N TYR A 104 -7.65 21.68 -3.19
CA TYR A 104 -8.77 21.10 -2.46
C TYR A 104 -9.05 21.85 -1.15
N LEU A 105 -8.01 22.13 -0.36
CA LEU A 105 -8.15 22.84 0.92
C LEU A 105 -8.68 24.27 0.74
N SER A 106 -8.31 24.94 -0.36
CA SER A 106 -8.82 26.28 -0.68
C SER A 106 -10.31 26.27 -1.05
N GLU A 107 -10.78 25.20 -1.71
CA GLU A 107 -12.18 25.06 -2.12
C GLU A 107 -13.10 24.69 -0.96
N VAL A 108 -12.66 23.84 -0.03
CA VAL A 108 -13.48 23.42 1.13
C VAL A 108 -13.47 24.42 2.28
N SER A 109 -12.54 25.38 2.29
CA SER A 109 -12.43 26.41 3.33
C SER A 109 -13.13 27.73 2.97
N ALA A 110 -13.69 27.83 1.76
CA ALA A 110 -14.42 28.99 1.25
C ALA A 110 -15.93 28.90 1.54
#